data_AF-A0AAJ6MGB2-F1
#
_entry.id   AF-A0AAJ6MGB2-F1
#
_cell.length_a   1.000
_cell.length_b   1.000
_cell.length_c   1.000
_cell.angle_alpha   90.00
_cell.angle_beta   90.00
_cell.angle_gamma   90.00
#
_symmetry.space_group_name_H-M   'P 1'
#
loop_
_entity.id
_entity.type
_entity.pdbx_description
1 polymer ?
#
loop_
_entity_poly.entity_id
_entity_poly.type
_entity_poly.pdbx_seq_one_letter_code
_entity_poly.pdbx_strand_id
1 'polypeptide(L)'
;MLSGIKSCLNNQLAIRVSNTTLYAKWIPITSPSISYQAQVQNIGWQKNSYNGETAGTTGLGLRMESLKISLINLSNGLTNSNSHIQYQGYVQNIGWQNPVQDGTIAGTVGQGLRFEAIKMNLSGEIANQYDLYYRVQAQNIGWMDWAKNGEAAGTSTMSYRLEAIQIQLVKKGNPAPGATTFTFLTTPSLQYCTQVQNIGWQNPVSTGQISGTVGKSLRTEALKINIGNLSAGIDGGVSYSSQIQNIGWQAPVSNGQISGTVGQSLRLEALKINLTGRISQYFDINYASQVQNIGWQAPVSNGQISGTVGMSLRVEAVKLSLSPK
;
A
#
# COMPACT_ATOMS: atom_id res chain seq x y z
N MET A 1 -11.37 55.12 39.70
CA MET A 1 -12.53 54.85 38.84
C MET A 1 -12.14 55.23 37.42
N LEU A 2 -11.63 54.26 36.65
CA LEU A 2 -12.30 53.57 35.52
C LEU A 2 -12.29 54.45 34.24
N SER A 3 -11.20 54.43 33.48
CA SER A 3 -10.89 53.55 32.33
C SER A 3 -11.71 53.88 31.07
N GLY A 4 -11.08 54.62 30.15
CA GLY A 4 -11.57 54.82 28.78
C GLY A 4 -11.40 53.54 27.97
N ILE A 5 -12.53 53.03 27.47
CA ILE A 5 -12.69 51.78 26.73
C ILE A 5 -12.29 51.97 25.26
N LYS A 6 -11.56 50.96 24.75
CA LYS A 6 -11.23 50.70 23.34
C LYS A 6 -12.49 50.51 22.46
N SER A 7 -12.25 50.67 21.16
CA SER A 7 -12.95 50.03 20.02
C SER A 7 -14.04 50.85 19.32
N CYS A 8 -13.71 51.26 18.08
CA CYS A 8 -14.66 51.37 16.98
C CYS A 8 -14.00 50.81 15.71
N LEU A 9 -14.22 49.51 15.44
CA LEU A 9 -14.09 48.91 14.12
C LEU A 9 -15.21 47.88 14.01
N ASN A 10 -16.40 48.32 13.60
CA ASN A 10 -17.52 47.47 13.23
C ASN A 10 -18.28 48.14 12.09
N ASN A 11 -17.78 47.99 10.87
CA ASN A 11 -18.59 48.23 9.67
C ASN A 11 -19.51 47.02 9.49
N GLN A 12 -20.74 47.10 10.00
CA GLN A 12 -21.83 46.17 9.66
C GLN A 12 -22.67 46.79 8.54
N LEU A 13 -22.68 46.14 7.37
CA LEU A 13 -23.66 46.41 6.31
C LEU A 13 -24.94 45.63 6.61
N ALA A 14 -26.04 46.34 6.84
CA ALA A 14 -27.36 45.76 7.04
C ALA A 14 -28.13 45.72 5.72
N ILE A 15 -28.51 44.52 5.25
CA ILE A 15 -29.51 44.37 4.19
C ILE A 15 -30.85 44.19 4.90
N ARG A 16 -31.78 45.13 4.72
CA ARG A 16 -33.14 45.01 5.28
C ARG A 16 -34.04 44.26 4.31
N VAL A 17 -34.49 43.07 4.69
CA VAL A 17 -35.62 42.38 4.04
C VAL A 17 -36.64 42.06 5.12
N SER A 18 -37.68 42.91 5.24
CA SER A 18 -38.75 42.80 6.26
C SER A 18 -38.26 42.76 7.73
N ASN A 19 -39.19 42.63 8.70
CA ASN A 19 -39.00 42.86 10.14
C ASN A 19 -38.06 41.88 10.88
N THR A 20 -37.08 41.30 10.21
CA THR A 20 -36.09 40.38 10.81
C THR A 20 -34.68 40.91 10.56
N THR A 21 -33.99 41.29 11.63
CA THR A 21 -32.55 41.63 11.57
C THR A 21 -31.74 40.34 11.68
N LEU A 22 -31.20 39.85 10.56
CA LEU A 22 -30.24 38.75 10.54
C LEU A 22 -28.83 39.29 10.86
N TYR A 23 -28.26 38.88 12.01
CA TYR A 23 -26.85 39.14 12.30
C TYR A 23 -25.99 38.07 11.62
N ALA A 24 -25.42 38.39 10.46
CA ALA A 24 -24.33 37.60 9.91
C ALA A 24 -23.03 38.00 10.65
N LYS A 25 -22.56 37.16 11.57
CA LYS A 25 -21.19 37.28 12.08
C LYS A 25 -20.24 36.89 10.94
N TRP A 26 -19.67 37.88 10.26
CA TRP A 26 -18.53 37.67 9.38
C TRP A 26 -17.35 37.18 10.23
N ILE A 27 -17.10 35.87 10.22
CA ILE A 27 -15.79 35.32 10.55
C ILE A 27 -15.06 35.28 9.20
N PRO A 28 -14.08 36.15 8.94
CA PRO A 28 -13.32 36.03 7.71
C PRO A 28 -12.65 34.64 7.72
N ILE A 29 -12.74 33.90 6.62
CA ILE A 29 -12.08 32.60 6.46
C ILE A 29 -10.57 32.88 6.36
N THR A 30 -9.91 33.06 7.51
CA THR A 30 -8.51 33.48 7.59
C THR A 30 -7.60 32.37 8.08
N SER A 31 -8.05 31.12 8.06
CA SER A 31 -7.19 29.99 8.43
C SER A 31 -6.64 29.35 7.16
N PRO A 32 -5.31 29.11 7.10
CA PRO A 32 -4.70 28.30 6.05
C PRO A 32 -5.50 27.04 5.80
N SER A 33 -5.77 26.75 4.54
CA SER A 33 -6.56 25.62 4.09
C SER A 33 -5.97 25.07 2.79
N ILE A 34 -6.60 24.04 2.25
CA ILE A 34 -6.14 23.29 1.09
C ILE A 34 -7.30 23.10 0.11
N SER A 35 -7.01 23.21 -1.19
CA SER A 35 -7.93 22.96 -2.29
C SER A 35 -7.32 21.92 -3.21
N TYR A 36 -8.10 20.95 -3.66
CA TYR A 36 -7.63 19.89 -4.53
C TYR A 36 -8.74 19.39 -5.45
N GLN A 37 -8.35 18.95 -6.64
CA GLN A 37 -9.26 18.33 -7.60
C GLN A 37 -8.65 17.04 -8.13
N ALA A 38 -9.48 16.02 -8.30
CA ALA A 38 -9.13 14.76 -8.93
C ALA A 38 -9.61 14.75 -10.38
N GLN A 39 -8.82 14.12 -11.25
CA GLN A 39 -9.29 13.66 -12.55
C GLN A 39 -9.65 12.18 -12.45
N VAL A 40 -10.89 11.84 -12.82
CA VAL A 40 -11.42 10.48 -12.70
C VAL A 40 -11.77 9.93 -14.08
N GLN A 41 -11.48 8.64 -14.30
CA GLN A 41 -11.85 7.93 -15.53
C GLN A 41 -13.32 8.17 -15.90
N ASN A 42 -13.58 8.44 -17.18
CA ASN A 42 -14.91 8.68 -17.75
C ASN A 42 -15.67 9.91 -17.19
N ILE A 43 -15.09 10.65 -16.24
CA ILE A 43 -15.68 11.88 -15.67
C ILE A 43 -14.84 13.10 -16.05
N GLY A 44 -13.51 12.95 -16.06
CA GLY A 44 -12.58 14.07 -16.22
C GLY A 44 -12.33 14.78 -14.89
N TRP A 45 -11.95 16.06 -14.97
CA TRP A 45 -11.67 16.87 -13.79
C TRP A 45 -12.95 17.20 -13.03
N GLN A 46 -12.98 16.84 -11.75
CA GLN A 46 -14.08 17.18 -10.85
C GLN A 46 -13.91 18.59 -10.26
N LYS A 47 -14.95 19.08 -9.58
CA LYS A 47 -14.89 20.33 -8.80
C LYS A 47 -13.82 20.24 -7.71
N ASN A 48 -13.33 21.40 -7.27
CA ASN A 48 -12.46 21.48 -6.11
C ASN A 48 -13.15 20.92 -4.86
N SER A 49 -12.41 20.09 -4.15
CA SER A 49 -12.64 19.68 -2.78
C SER A 49 -11.72 20.46 -1.85
N TYR A 50 -12.16 20.67 -0.63
CA TYR A 50 -11.44 21.44 0.39
C TYR A 50 -11.04 20.57 1.58
N ASN A 51 -10.45 21.19 2.59
CA ASN A 51 -9.90 20.54 3.78
C ASN A 51 -10.79 19.41 4.35
N GLY A 52 -10.37 18.15 4.19
CA GLY A 52 -11.07 16.95 4.66
C GLY A 52 -12.20 16.42 3.76
N GLU A 53 -12.61 17.15 2.73
CA GLU A 53 -13.62 16.68 1.77
C GLU A 53 -13.11 15.53 0.89
N THR A 54 -14.00 14.81 0.21
CA THR A 54 -13.59 13.71 -0.67
C THR A 54 -13.48 14.19 -2.12
N ALA A 55 -12.31 14.03 -2.71
CA ALA A 55 -12.12 14.11 -4.16
C ALA A 55 -12.04 12.69 -4.76
N GLY A 56 -12.59 12.49 -5.95
CA GLY A 56 -12.70 11.17 -6.59
C GLY A 56 -14.11 10.59 -6.49
N THR A 57 -14.20 9.27 -6.49
CA THR A 57 -15.46 8.53 -6.39
C THR A 57 -15.32 7.34 -5.46
N THR A 58 -16.29 7.13 -4.58
CA THR A 58 -16.36 5.96 -3.70
C THR A 58 -17.43 5.00 -4.22
N GLY A 59 -17.09 3.72 -4.39
CA GLY A 59 -18.05 2.66 -4.73
C GLY A 59 -18.47 2.58 -6.21
N LEU A 60 -17.93 3.45 -7.07
CA LEU A 60 -18.21 3.43 -8.51
C LEU A 60 -17.21 2.61 -9.33
N GLY A 61 -16.11 2.17 -8.73
CA GLY A 61 -15.08 1.41 -9.43
C GLY A 61 -14.27 2.23 -10.45
N LEU A 62 -14.35 3.56 -10.40
CA LEU A 62 -13.64 4.45 -11.32
C LEU A 62 -12.27 4.84 -10.74
N ARG A 63 -11.23 4.77 -11.57
CA ARG A 63 -9.87 5.16 -11.17
C ARG A 63 -9.68 6.67 -11.21
N MET A 64 -8.91 7.18 -10.25
CA MET A 64 -8.22 8.44 -10.39
C MET A 64 -7.05 8.29 -11.37
N GLU A 65 -6.82 9.32 -12.17
CA GLU A 65 -5.74 9.38 -13.17
C GLU A 65 -4.76 10.53 -12.92
N SER A 66 -5.25 11.62 -12.30
CA SER A 66 -4.45 12.80 -11.97
C SER A 66 -5.00 13.58 -10.77
N LEU A 67 -4.16 14.43 -10.16
CA LEU A 67 -4.47 15.27 -9.01
C LEU A 67 -3.79 16.64 -9.14
N LYS A 68 -4.49 17.71 -8.72
CA LYS A 68 -3.91 19.04 -8.46
C LYS A 68 -4.22 19.44 -7.03
N ILE A 69 -3.25 20.07 -6.36
CA ILE A 69 -3.40 20.50 -4.97
C ILE A 69 -2.74 21.87 -4.78
N SER A 70 -3.45 22.78 -4.12
CA SER A 70 -2.94 24.12 -3.80
C SER A 70 -3.30 24.49 -2.37
N LEU A 71 -2.39 25.22 -1.72
CA LEU A 71 -2.69 25.90 -0.46
C LEU A 71 -3.54 27.15 -0.73
N ILE A 72 -4.49 27.43 0.16
CA ILE A 72 -5.39 28.58 0.06
C ILE A 72 -5.54 29.26 1.42
N ASN A 73 -6.02 30.50 1.44
CA ASN A 73 -6.28 31.28 2.65
C ASN A 73 -5.07 31.38 3.59
N LEU A 74 -3.86 31.43 3.01
CA LEU A 74 -2.62 31.61 3.76
C LEU A 74 -2.66 32.95 4.51
N SER A 75 -2.35 32.89 5.80
CA SER A 75 -2.39 34.02 6.73
C SER A 75 -1.33 33.83 7.82
N ASN A 76 -1.20 34.78 8.76
CA ASN A 76 -0.27 34.67 9.90
C ASN A 76 1.20 34.44 9.48
N GLY A 77 1.68 35.24 8.51
CA GLY A 77 3.06 35.15 8.00
C GLY A 77 3.25 34.11 6.90
N LEU A 78 2.22 33.31 6.60
CA LEU A 78 2.23 32.39 5.46
C LEU A 78 1.81 33.12 4.18
N THR A 79 2.57 32.92 3.11
CA THR A 79 2.32 33.51 1.78
C THR A 79 2.59 32.48 0.69
N ASN A 80 2.07 32.70 -0.52
CA ASN A 80 2.36 31.85 -1.67
C ASN A 80 3.85 31.84 -2.07
N SER A 81 4.67 32.77 -1.54
CA SER A 81 6.11 32.84 -1.84
C SER A 81 6.97 32.08 -0.84
N ASN A 82 6.42 31.70 0.31
CA ASN A 82 7.18 31.04 1.38
C ASN A 82 6.52 29.75 1.88
N SER A 83 5.39 29.33 1.32
CA SER A 83 4.61 28.20 1.81
C SER A 83 4.08 27.41 0.63
N HIS A 84 4.48 26.14 0.57
CA HIS A 84 4.24 25.30 -0.60
C HIS A 84 3.77 23.92 -0.21
N ILE A 85 3.02 23.28 -1.12
CA ILE A 85 2.75 21.86 -1.06
C ILE A 85 3.43 21.14 -2.23
N GLN A 86 4.21 20.12 -1.91
CA GLN A 86 4.90 19.25 -2.86
C GLN A 86 4.28 17.87 -2.84
N TYR A 87 4.07 17.27 -4.00
CA TYR A 87 3.44 15.97 -4.11
C TYR A 87 3.90 15.19 -5.33
N GLN A 88 3.90 13.87 -5.21
CA GLN A 88 4.23 12.95 -6.30
C GLN A 88 3.32 11.74 -6.27
N GLY A 89 2.99 11.23 -7.45
CA GLY A 89 2.17 10.04 -7.62
C GLY A 89 2.96 8.82 -8.03
N TYR A 90 2.46 7.64 -7.65
CA TYR A 90 2.83 6.37 -8.26
C TYR A 90 1.81 6.04 -9.34
N VAL A 91 2.26 5.94 -10.59
CA VAL A 91 1.41 5.73 -11.77
C VAL A 91 1.73 4.38 -12.40
N GLN A 92 0.70 3.67 -12.85
CA GLN A 92 0.85 2.44 -13.62
C GLN A 92 1.91 2.57 -14.72
N ASN A 93 2.79 1.56 -14.83
CA ASN A 93 3.87 1.45 -15.81
C ASN A 93 4.94 2.56 -15.76
N ILE A 94 4.83 3.53 -14.83
CA ILE A 94 5.79 4.62 -14.65
C ILE A 94 6.47 4.50 -13.29
N GLY A 95 5.73 4.13 -12.25
CA GLY A 95 6.18 4.17 -10.87
C GLY A 95 6.06 5.57 -10.26
N TRP A 96 6.92 5.88 -9.29
CA TRP A 96 6.97 7.20 -8.67
C TRP A 96 7.45 8.26 -9.68
N GLN A 97 6.60 9.23 -9.98
CA GLN A 97 6.94 10.40 -10.79
C GLN A 97 7.78 11.39 -9.99
N ASN A 98 8.47 12.31 -10.67
CA ASN A 98 9.13 13.44 -10.00
C ASN A 98 8.09 14.29 -9.22
N PRO A 99 8.46 14.84 -8.04
CA PRO A 99 7.60 15.76 -7.32
C PRO A 99 7.20 16.98 -8.14
N VAL A 100 5.92 17.33 -8.01
CA VAL A 100 5.34 18.57 -8.51
C VAL A 100 4.88 19.43 -7.33
N GLN A 101 4.55 20.68 -7.60
CA GLN A 101 4.23 21.66 -6.57
C GLN A 101 3.03 22.53 -6.98
N ASP A 102 2.25 22.97 -5.98
CA ASP A 102 1.25 24.05 -6.06
C ASP A 102 0.41 24.10 -7.36
N GLY A 103 -0.61 23.26 -7.45
CA GLY A 103 -1.59 23.26 -8.55
C GLY A 103 -1.10 22.59 -9.83
N THR A 104 0.18 22.17 -9.88
CA THR A 104 0.73 21.38 -10.99
C THR A 104 0.15 19.96 -10.99
N ILE A 105 0.04 19.33 -12.15
CA ILE A 105 -0.56 17.99 -12.25
C ILE A 105 0.41 16.91 -11.78
N ALA A 106 -0.02 16.08 -10.83
CA ALA A 106 0.57 14.75 -10.60
C ALA A 106 -0.33 13.69 -11.25
N GLY A 107 0.26 12.68 -11.90
CA GLY A 107 -0.47 11.67 -12.67
C GLY A 107 -0.32 11.85 -14.18
N THR A 108 -1.27 11.32 -14.94
CA THR A 108 -1.33 11.45 -16.41
C THR A 108 -2.71 11.90 -16.86
N VAL A 109 -2.76 12.74 -17.89
CA VAL A 109 -4.01 13.19 -18.51
C VAL A 109 -4.13 12.52 -19.87
N GLY A 110 -5.26 11.83 -20.13
CA GLY A 110 -5.58 11.27 -21.44
C GLY A 110 -4.82 10.00 -21.83
N GLN A 111 -3.97 9.45 -20.95
CA GLN A 111 -3.21 8.22 -21.21
C GLN A 111 -3.91 6.96 -20.68
N GLY A 112 -4.98 7.12 -19.89
CA GLY A 112 -5.71 5.99 -19.30
C GLY A 112 -4.93 5.22 -18.23
N LEU A 113 -3.82 5.77 -17.72
CA LEU A 113 -3.00 5.13 -16.68
C LEU A 113 -3.58 5.44 -15.30
N ARG A 114 -3.70 4.40 -14.47
CA ARG A 114 -4.21 4.54 -13.10
C ARG A 114 -3.17 5.15 -12.16
N PHE A 115 -3.67 6.01 -11.28
CA PHE A 115 -2.98 6.49 -10.09
C PHE A 115 -3.09 5.42 -9.00
N GLU A 116 -2.00 4.98 -8.37
CA GLU A 116 -2.02 3.88 -7.38
C GLU A 116 -1.59 4.32 -5.98
N ALA A 117 -0.72 5.35 -5.87
CA ALA A 117 -0.30 5.91 -4.59
C ALA A 117 0.10 7.39 -4.71
N ILE A 118 0.21 8.06 -3.57
CA ILE A 118 0.61 9.47 -3.46
C ILE A 118 1.56 9.66 -2.26
N LYS A 119 2.51 10.59 -2.39
CA LYS A 119 3.27 11.18 -1.28
C LYS A 119 3.11 12.69 -1.34
N MET A 120 2.88 13.33 -0.21
CA MET A 120 2.66 14.78 -0.14
C MET A 120 3.33 15.36 1.09
N ASN A 121 4.02 16.49 0.93
CA ASN A 121 4.67 17.17 2.03
C ASN A 121 4.48 18.70 1.91
N LEU A 122 4.52 19.37 3.06
CA LEU A 122 4.59 20.82 3.11
C LEU A 122 6.06 21.27 3.06
N SER A 123 6.32 22.42 2.46
CA SER A 123 7.63 23.07 2.54
C SER A 123 7.49 24.58 2.78
N GLY A 124 8.59 25.18 3.25
CA GLY A 124 8.61 26.58 3.68
C GLY A 124 7.92 26.80 5.04
N GLU A 125 7.45 28.02 5.29
CA GLU A 125 6.95 28.46 6.60
C GLU A 125 5.72 27.68 7.08
N ILE A 126 4.86 27.23 6.17
CA ILE A 126 3.67 26.45 6.56
C ILE A 126 4.05 25.10 7.18
N ALA A 127 5.18 24.50 6.77
CA ALA A 127 5.67 23.25 7.33
C ALA A 127 6.12 23.37 8.79
N ASN A 128 6.33 24.60 9.30
CA ASN A 128 6.63 24.88 10.70
C ASN A 128 5.35 25.02 11.55
N GLN A 129 4.21 25.30 10.93
CA GLN A 129 2.96 25.62 11.63
C GLN A 129 1.88 24.53 11.50
N TYR A 130 1.94 23.74 10.44
CA TYR A 130 0.94 22.72 10.12
C TYR A 130 1.58 21.36 9.80
N ASP A 131 0.79 20.31 10.03
CA ASP A 131 0.99 18.97 9.52
C ASP A 131 -0.04 18.72 8.41
N LEU A 132 0.38 18.02 7.37
CA LEU A 132 -0.46 17.54 6.29
C LEU A 132 -0.80 16.07 6.52
N TYR A 133 -2.09 15.80 6.65
CA TYR A 133 -2.62 14.44 6.70
C TYR A 133 -3.40 14.14 5.42
N TYR A 134 -3.24 12.93 4.90
CA TYR A 134 -4.00 12.48 3.75
C TYR A 134 -4.24 10.98 3.79
N ARG A 135 -5.38 10.56 3.25
CA ARG A 135 -5.68 9.15 3.05
C ARG A 135 -6.34 8.95 1.71
N VAL A 136 -6.26 7.72 1.22
CA VAL A 136 -6.80 7.33 -0.07
C VAL A 136 -7.73 6.14 0.07
N GLN A 137 -8.67 6.02 -0.85
CA GLN A 137 -9.43 4.82 -1.06
C GLN A 137 -8.77 4.02 -2.20
N ALA A 138 -8.23 2.85 -1.90
CA ALA A 138 -7.63 1.96 -2.89
C ALA A 138 -8.60 0.84 -3.28
N GLN A 139 -8.59 0.45 -4.55
CA GLN A 139 -9.34 -0.69 -5.06
C GLN A 139 -9.08 -1.94 -4.20
N ASN A 140 -10.13 -2.72 -3.91
CA ASN A 140 -10.09 -3.97 -3.14
C ASN A 140 -9.58 -3.85 -1.68
N ILE A 141 -9.19 -2.66 -1.22
CA ILE A 141 -8.77 -2.40 0.17
C ILE A 141 -9.78 -1.50 0.89
N GLY A 142 -10.28 -0.47 0.21
CA GLY A 142 -11.10 0.58 0.81
C GLY A 142 -10.26 1.76 1.31
N TRP A 143 -10.80 2.52 2.26
CA TRP A 143 -10.10 3.65 2.87
C TRP A 143 -8.92 3.14 3.70
N MET A 144 -7.73 3.61 3.35
CA MET A 144 -6.51 3.39 4.12
C MET A 144 -6.39 4.44 5.24
N ASP A 145 -5.48 4.21 6.15
CA ASP A 145 -5.21 5.15 7.25
C ASP A 145 -4.58 6.45 6.75
N TRP A 146 -4.58 7.48 7.60
CA TRP A 146 -4.02 8.80 7.31
C TRP A 146 -2.49 8.76 7.32
N ALA A 147 -1.89 8.94 6.16
CA ALA A 147 -0.48 9.27 5.99
C ALA A 147 -0.22 10.71 6.45
N LYS A 148 0.98 10.95 6.97
CA LYS A 148 1.45 12.25 7.43
C LYS A 148 2.72 12.67 6.67
N ASN A 149 2.81 13.94 6.28
CA ASN A 149 4.05 14.62 5.85
C ASN A 149 5.10 13.73 5.13
N GLY A 150 4.83 13.38 3.87
CA GLY A 150 5.77 12.64 3.01
C GLY A 150 5.65 11.11 3.08
N GLU A 151 4.89 10.56 4.03
CA GLU A 151 4.55 9.13 4.06
C GLU A 151 3.79 8.69 2.80
N ALA A 152 3.95 7.44 2.37
CA ALA A 152 3.17 6.96 1.24
C ALA A 152 1.71 6.70 1.66
N ALA A 153 0.77 7.01 0.77
CA ALA A 153 -0.63 6.59 0.87
C ALA A 153 -1.04 5.84 -0.41
N GLY A 154 -1.68 4.67 -0.27
CA GLY A 154 -2.15 3.86 -1.40
C GLY A 154 -1.39 2.55 -1.57
N THR A 155 -1.20 2.11 -2.81
CA THR A 155 -0.49 0.86 -3.10
C THR A 155 0.59 1.01 -4.17
N SER A 156 1.57 0.10 -4.15
CA SER A 156 2.49 -0.08 -5.29
C SER A 156 2.67 -1.56 -5.58
N THR A 157 2.97 -1.91 -6.83
CA THR A 157 3.18 -3.30 -7.29
C THR A 157 1.96 -4.23 -7.16
N MET A 158 0.81 -3.71 -6.72
CA MET A 158 -0.42 -4.48 -6.56
C MET A 158 -1.41 -4.28 -7.72
N SER A 159 -1.16 -3.30 -8.59
CA SER A 159 -2.09 -2.88 -9.65
C SER A 159 -3.44 -2.34 -9.16
N TYR A 160 -3.59 -2.02 -7.88
CA TYR A 160 -4.79 -1.41 -7.35
C TYR A 160 -4.76 0.11 -7.55
N ARG A 161 -5.81 0.64 -8.18
CA ARG A 161 -5.94 2.08 -8.40
C ARG A 161 -6.45 2.79 -7.13
N LEU A 162 -6.20 4.10 -7.07
CA LEU A 162 -6.92 5.01 -6.20
C LEU A 162 -8.27 5.33 -6.82
N GLU A 163 -9.30 5.37 -5.98
CA GLU A 163 -10.66 5.75 -6.36
C GLU A 163 -11.06 7.10 -5.76
N ALA A 164 -10.56 7.41 -4.56
CA ALA A 164 -10.79 8.68 -3.87
C ALA A 164 -9.63 9.09 -2.95
N ILE A 165 -9.60 10.36 -2.56
CA ILE A 165 -8.61 10.94 -1.63
C ILE A 165 -9.27 11.97 -0.71
N GLN A 166 -8.77 12.06 0.52
CA GLN A 166 -9.01 13.17 1.44
C GLN A 166 -7.69 13.79 1.87
N ILE A 167 -7.64 15.12 1.92
CA ILE A 167 -6.44 15.87 2.30
C ILE A 167 -6.83 16.89 3.36
N GLN A 168 -6.11 16.90 4.47
CA GLN A 168 -6.38 17.76 5.61
C GLN A 168 -5.10 18.42 6.13
N LEU A 169 -5.14 19.74 6.17
CA LEU A 169 -4.18 20.57 6.88
C LEU A 169 -4.60 20.67 8.34
N VAL A 170 -3.70 20.30 9.26
CA VAL A 170 -3.94 20.26 10.71
C VAL A 170 -2.86 21.08 11.40
N LYS A 171 -3.24 22.01 12.28
CA LYS A 171 -2.25 22.81 13.02
C LYS A 171 -1.34 21.89 13.84
N LYS A 172 -0.02 22.13 13.81
CA LYS A 172 0.93 21.30 14.56
C LYS A 172 0.58 21.23 16.04
N GLY A 173 0.77 20.05 16.62
CA GLY A 173 0.41 19.73 18.00
C GLY A 173 -1.02 19.20 18.16
N ASN A 174 -1.88 19.33 17.15
CA ASN A 174 -3.21 18.73 17.17
C ASN A 174 -3.18 17.26 16.71
N PRO A 175 -4.13 16.42 17.17
CA PRO A 175 -4.19 15.02 16.79
C PRO A 175 -4.45 14.82 15.30
N ALA A 176 -4.02 13.66 14.77
CA ALA A 176 -4.35 13.22 13.43
C ALA A 176 -5.88 13.06 13.27
N PRO A 177 -6.43 13.21 12.04
CA PRO A 177 -7.87 13.06 11.81
C PRO A 177 -8.40 11.63 12.04
N GLY A 178 -7.51 10.63 12.11
CA GLY A 178 -7.83 9.23 12.36
C GLY A 178 -6.57 8.39 12.55
N ALA A 179 -6.72 7.06 12.44
CA ALA A 179 -5.60 6.13 12.50
C ALA A 179 -4.55 6.42 11.40
N THR A 180 -3.28 6.10 11.68
CA THR A 180 -2.12 6.44 10.82
C THR A 180 -1.18 5.26 10.60
N THR A 181 -1.65 4.01 10.78
CA THR A 181 -0.75 2.85 10.84
C THR A 181 -0.69 2.09 9.52
N PHE A 182 -1.82 1.94 8.83
CA PHE A 182 -1.95 1.21 7.57
C PHE A 182 -2.21 2.14 6.39
N THR A 183 -1.22 2.98 6.08
CA THR A 183 -1.35 4.05 5.07
C THR A 183 -0.98 3.56 3.67
N PHE A 184 -0.08 2.58 3.59
CA PHE A 184 0.51 2.10 2.34
C PHE A 184 0.66 0.58 2.33
N LEU A 185 0.46 -0.04 1.17
CA LEU A 185 0.67 -1.47 0.96
C LEU A 185 1.46 -1.74 -0.33
N THR A 186 2.51 -2.53 -0.21
CA THR A 186 3.27 -3.04 -1.36
C THR A 186 3.48 -4.55 -1.24
N THR A 187 3.75 -5.22 -2.36
CA THR A 187 4.08 -6.64 -2.36
C THR A 187 5.33 -6.89 -1.51
N PRO A 188 5.26 -7.75 -0.49
CA PRO A 188 6.41 -8.04 0.36
C PRO A 188 7.43 -8.92 -0.37
N SER A 189 8.63 -9.04 0.19
CA SER A 189 9.66 -9.91 -0.39
C SER A 189 9.43 -11.36 0.00
N LEU A 190 9.52 -12.27 -0.98
CA LEU A 190 9.52 -13.71 -0.79
C LEU A 190 10.90 -14.27 -1.15
N GLN A 191 11.49 -15.03 -0.24
CA GLN A 191 12.75 -15.75 -0.43
C GLN A 191 12.60 -17.22 -0.06
N TYR A 192 13.21 -18.11 -0.83
CA TYR A 192 13.18 -19.54 -0.52
C TYR A 192 14.40 -20.27 -1.09
N CYS A 193 14.76 -21.37 -0.46
CA CYS A 193 15.79 -22.29 -0.96
C CYS A 193 15.45 -23.74 -0.61
N THR A 194 16.12 -24.66 -1.30
CA THR A 194 16.01 -26.10 -1.08
C THR A 194 17.37 -26.70 -0.74
N GLN A 195 17.34 -27.75 0.07
CA GLN A 195 18.45 -28.67 0.32
C GLN A 195 18.34 -29.77 -0.73
N VAL A 196 19.35 -29.90 -1.60
CA VAL A 196 19.35 -30.87 -2.71
C VAL A 196 20.36 -31.98 -2.43
N GLN A 197 19.98 -33.23 -2.73
CA GLN A 197 20.86 -34.40 -2.64
C GLN A 197 22.20 -34.13 -3.35
N ASN A 198 23.31 -34.49 -2.68
CA ASN A 198 24.69 -34.35 -3.17
C ASN A 198 25.14 -32.91 -3.49
N ILE A 199 24.33 -31.89 -3.19
CA ILE A 199 24.66 -30.48 -3.41
C ILE A 199 24.63 -29.70 -2.09
N GLY A 200 23.63 -29.97 -1.25
CA GLY A 200 23.38 -29.21 -0.03
C GLY A 200 22.41 -28.04 -0.25
N TRP A 201 22.47 -27.05 0.64
CA TRP A 201 21.61 -25.87 0.58
C TRP A 201 22.03 -25.00 -0.60
N GLN A 202 21.08 -24.71 -1.48
CA GLN A 202 21.28 -23.72 -2.52
C GLN A 202 21.10 -22.30 -1.98
N ASN A 203 21.63 -21.32 -2.72
CA ASN A 203 21.38 -19.91 -2.43
C ASN A 203 19.87 -19.59 -2.46
N PRO A 204 19.36 -18.74 -1.56
CA PRO A 204 17.99 -18.26 -1.62
C PRO A 204 17.67 -17.57 -2.96
N VAL A 205 16.53 -17.93 -3.52
CA VAL A 205 15.96 -17.33 -4.73
C VAL A 205 14.71 -16.52 -4.38
N SER A 206 14.31 -15.63 -5.28
CA SER A 206 13.14 -14.76 -5.11
C SER A 206 11.92 -15.28 -5.87
N THR A 207 10.81 -14.52 -5.79
CA THR A 207 9.54 -14.82 -6.48
C THR A 207 9.74 -15.29 -7.92
N GLY A 208 9.12 -16.43 -8.26
CA GLY A 208 9.08 -16.99 -9.60
C GLY A 208 10.37 -17.68 -10.11
N GLN A 209 11.46 -17.65 -9.36
CA GLN A 209 12.69 -18.37 -9.71
C GLN A 209 12.58 -19.87 -9.37
N ILE A 210 13.55 -20.68 -9.78
CA ILE A 210 13.58 -22.11 -9.47
C ILE A 210 14.54 -22.32 -8.30
N SER A 211 14.09 -23.03 -7.26
CA SER A 211 14.97 -23.64 -6.27
C SER A 211 14.90 -25.15 -6.38
N GLY A 212 16.06 -25.80 -6.50
CA GLY A 212 16.22 -27.23 -6.73
C GLY A 212 17.00 -27.51 -8.01
N THR A 213 16.74 -28.65 -8.63
CA THR A 213 17.32 -29.02 -9.93
C THR A 213 16.25 -29.57 -10.87
N VAL A 214 16.42 -29.32 -12.18
CA VAL A 214 15.56 -29.85 -13.23
C VAL A 214 16.42 -30.72 -14.15
N GLY A 215 15.99 -31.94 -14.45
CA GLY A 215 16.67 -32.84 -15.38
C GLY A 215 17.96 -33.49 -14.85
N LYS A 216 18.32 -33.26 -13.58
CA LYS A 216 19.52 -33.85 -12.95
C LYS A 216 19.23 -35.11 -12.14
N SER A 217 17.97 -35.51 -12.02
CA SER A 217 17.54 -36.64 -11.20
C SER A 217 17.91 -36.55 -9.71
N LEU A 218 18.10 -35.33 -9.18
CA LEU A 218 18.42 -35.08 -7.77
C LEU A 218 17.16 -34.65 -7.01
N ARG A 219 16.93 -35.24 -5.84
CA ARG A 219 15.79 -34.91 -4.99
C ARG A 219 16.06 -33.67 -4.13
N THR A 220 14.99 -32.97 -3.80
CA THR A 220 14.97 -32.07 -2.64
C THR A 220 14.71 -32.86 -1.36
N GLU A 221 15.40 -32.51 -0.29
CA GLU A 221 15.31 -33.18 1.02
C GLU A 221 14.69 -32.26 2.07
N ALA A 222 14.89 -30.95 1.93
CA ALA A 222 14.28 -29.92 2.77
C ALA A 222 14.13 -28.58 2.02
N LEU A 223 13.36 -27.65 2.60
CA LEU A 223 13.23 -26.27 2.14
C LEU A 223 13.13 -25.27 3.30
N LYS A 224 13.48 -24.02 3.01
CA LYS A 224 13.23 -22.83 3.84
C LYS A 224 12.47 -21.82 3.00
N ILE A 225 11.46 -21.19 3.59
CA ILE A 225 10.67 -20.11 2.98
C ILE A 225 10.61 -18.95 3.97
N ASN A 226 10.84 -17.74 3.50
CA ASN A 226 10.80 -16.53 4.29
C ASN A 226 10.03 -15.42 3.56
N ILE A 227 9.16 -14.72 4.29
CA ILE A 227 8.56 -13.46 3.86
C ILE A 227 9.11 -12.33 4.71
N GLY A 228 9.45 -11.21 4.06
CA GLY A 228 9.97 -10.01 4.72
C GLY A 228 9.52 -8.73 4.02
N ASN A 229 10.02 -7.59 4.48
CA ASN A 229 9.67 -6.26 3.95
C ASN A 229 8.15 -6.01 3.96
N LEU A 230 7.49 -6.35 5.07
CA LEU A 230 6.07 -6.06 5.27
C LEU A 230 5.85 -4.55 5.39
N SER A 231 4.73 -4.07 4.85
CA SER A 231 4.30 -2.69 5.00
C SER A 231 3.89 -2.41 6.46
N ALA A 232 3.96 -1.15 6.90
CA ALA A 232 3.54 -0.76 8.23
C ALA A 232 2.09 -1.19 8.51
N GLY A 233 1.83 -1.69 9.72
CA GLY A 233 0.51 -2.21 10.10
C GLY A 233 0.14 -3.58 9.50
N ILE A 234 1.03 -4.22 8.74
CA ILE A 234 0.88 -5.60 8.27
C ILE A 234 1.79 -6.53 9.07
N ASP A 235 1.20 -7.59 9.62
CA ASP A 235 1.90 -8.68 10.29
C ASP A 235 1.72 -10.02 9.54
N GLY A 236 2.40 -11.05 10.04
CA GLY A 236 2.30 -12.41 9.53
C GLY A 236 3.54 -12.88 8.78
N GLY A 237 3.39 -13.98 8.04
CA GLY A 237 4.47 -14.64 7.32
C GLY A 237 3.99 -15.87 6.56
N VAL A 238 4.79 -16.94 6.56
CA VAL A 238 4.45 -18.24 5.98
C VAL A 238 4.38 -19.32 7.06
N SER A 239 3.48 -20.29 6.83
CA SER A 239 3.42 -21.58 7.52
C SER A 239 3.45 -22.68 6.47
N TYR A 240 4.39 -23.62 6.58
CA TYR A 240 4.59 -24.64 5.55
C TYR A 240 5.04 -25.97 6.12
N SER A 241 4.71 -27.04 5.42
CA SER A 241 5.05 -28.41 5.79
C SER A 241 5.44 -29.23 4.57
N SER A 242 6.18 -30.31 4.81
CA SER A 242 6.62 -31.25 3.79
C SER A 242 6.09 -32.65 4.07
N GLN A 243 5.69 -33.35 3.01
CA GLN A 243 5.49 -34.79 2.99
C GLN A 243 6.83 -35.44 2.67
N ILE A 244 7.36 -36.24 3.60
CA ILE A 244 8.69 -36.86 3.46
C ILE A 244 8.54 -38.38 3.32
N GLN A 245 9.35 -38.97 2.44
CA GLN A 245 9.44 -40.42 2.26
C GLN A 245 9.60 -41.13 3.62
N ASN A 246 8.82 -42.20 3.83
CA ASN A 246 8.82 -43.05 5.02
C ASN A 246 8.46 -42.35 6.35
N ILE A 247 8.14 -41.05 6.34
CA ILE A 247 7.75 -40.28 7.52
C ILE A 247 6.30 -39.80 7.40
N GLY A 248 5.91 -39.33 6.22
CA GLY A 248 4.62 -38.67 6.02
C GLY A 248 4.70 -37.15 6.17
N TRP A 249 3.56 -36.52 6.45
CA TRP A 249 3.47 -35.09 6.68
C TRP A 249 4.12 -34.73 8.02
N GLN A 250 5.12 -33.86 7.97
CA GLN A 250 5.68 -33.25 9.16
C GLN A 250 4.78 -32.11 9.67
N ALA A 251 4.95 -31.74 10.95
CA ALA A 251 4.30 -30.56 11.51
C ALA A 251 4.72 -29.29 10.74
N PRO A 252 3.82 -28.29 10.58
CA PRO A 252 4.14 -27.06 9.88
C PRO A 252 5.16 -26.23 10.65
N VAL A 253 6.04 -25.58 9.91
CA VAL A 253 7.07 -24.65 10.40
C VAL A 253 6.82 -23.25 9.84
N SER A 254 7.45 -22.24 10.46
CA SER A 254 7.29 -20.83 10.10
C SER A 254 8.49 -20.25 9.35
N ASN A 255 8.44 -18.96 9.02
CA ASN A 255 9.50 -18.19 8.36
C ASN A 255 10.92 -18.67 8.69
N GLY A 256 11.66 -19.05 7.65
CA GLY A 256 13.09 -19.40 7.70
C GLY A 256 13.44 -20.74 8.35
N GLN A 257 12.48 -21.42 8.98
CA GLN A 257 12.69 -22.73 9.60
C GLN A 257 12.85 -23.85 8.55
N ILE A 258 13.44 -24.97 8.94
CA ILE A 258 13.62 -26.10 8.01
C ILE A 258 12.34 -26.93 8.00
N SER A 259 11.77 -27.15 6.81
CA SER A 259 10.77 -28.20 6.56
C SER A 259 11.42 -29.31 5.74
N GLY A 260 11.33 -30.56 6.19
CA GLY A 260 11.98 -31.71 5.58
C GLY A 260 13.08 -32.32 6.44
N THR A 261 14.07 -32.96 5.80
CA THR A 261 15.18 -33.63 6.48
C THR A 261 16.53 -33.21 5.90
N VAL A 262 17.56 -33.23 6.75
CA VAL A 262 18.95 -32.95 6.34
C VAL A 262 19.81 -34.11 6.83
N GLY A 263 20.60 -34.70 5.92
CA GLY A 263 21.54 -35.78 6.25
C GLY A 263 20.89 -37.17 6.45
N GLN A 264 19.58 -37.30 6.25
CA GLN A 264 18.85 -38.56 6.42
C GLN A 264 18.61 -39.32 5.11
N SER A 265 18.98 -38.72 3.97
CA SER A 265 18.74 -39.28 2.63
C SER A 265 17.26 -39.54 2.29
N LEU A 266 16.33 -38.83 2.94
CA LEU A 266 14.89 -38.92 2.68
C LEU A 266 14.43 -37.77 1.78
N ARG A 267 13.63 -38.12 0.76
CA ARG A 267 13.15 -37.14 -0.23
C ARG A 267 11.87 -36.44 0.23
N LEU A 268 11.72 -35.20 -0.23
CA LEU A 268 10.44 -34.51 -0.22
C LEU A 268 9.58 -35.02 -1.37
N GLU A 269 8.32 -35.36 -1.08
CA GLU A 269 7.35 -35.88 -2.07
C GLU A 269 6.25 -34.86 -2.37
N ALA A 270 5.88 -34.05 -1.38
CA ALA A 270 4.94 -32.94 -1.53
C ALA A 270 5.16 -31.84 -0.48
N LEU A 271 4.52 -30.69 -0.68
CA LEU A 271 4.49 -29.57 0.25
C LEU A 271 3.12 -28.87 0.29
N LYS A 272 2.86 -28.19 1.42
CA LYS A 272 1.76 -27.24 1.62
C LYS A 272 2.33 -25.94 2.15
N ILE A 273 1.85 -24.79 1.65
CA ILE A 273 2.29 -23.47 2.09
C ILE A 273 1.07 -22.57 2.28
N ASN A 274 0.96 -21.92 3.44
CA ASN A 274 -0.05 -20.93 3.75
C ASN A 274 0.61 -19.61 4.14
N LEU A 275 -0.08 -18.50 3.89
CA LEU A 275 0.21 -17.23 4.54
C LEU A 275 -0.44 -17.19 5.93
N THR A 276 0.19 -16.50 6.87
CA THR A 276 -0.33 -16.28 8.24
C THR A 276 -0.50 -14.79 8.52
N GLY A 277 -1.21 -14.43 9.58
CA GLY A 277 -1.42 -13.02 9.96
C GLY A 277 -2.15 -12.19 8.91
N ARG A 278 -2.04 -10.87 9.02
CA ARG A 278 -2.79 -9.92 8.20
C ARG A 278 -2.34 -9.90 6.73
N ILE A 279 -1.10 -10.27 6.41
CA ILE A 279 -0.65 -10.43 5.00
C ILE A 279 -1.56 -11.38 4.21
N SER A 280 -2.08 -12.44 4.83
CA SER A 280 -2.98 -13.41 4.19
C SER A 280 -4.32 -12.82 3.72
N GLN A 281 -4.68 -11.61 4.17
CA GLN A 281 -5.90 -10.91 3.73
C GLN A 281 -5.72 -10.23 2.37
N TYR A 282 -4.47 -9.91 1.99
CA TYR A 282 -4.17 -9.09 0.82
C TYR A 282 -3.39 -9.83 -0.28
N PHE A 283 -2.76 -10.94 0.08
CA PHE A 283 -1.96 -11.73 -0.85
C PHE A 283 -2.32 -13.21 -0.80
N ASP A 284 -2.05 -13.89 -1.90
CA ASP A 284 -1.98 -15.34 -2.03
C ASP A 284 -0.53 -15.78 -2.22
N ILE A 285 -0.21 -16.96 -1.70
CA ILE A 285 1.03 -17.66 -2.04
C ILE A 285 0.74 -18.77 -3.03
N ASN A 286 1.36 -18.69 -4.21
CA ASN A 286 1.25 -19.66 -5.28
C ASN A 286 2.55 -20.46 -5.40
N TYR A 287 2.44 -21.75 -5.65
CA TYR A 287 3.61 -22.62 -5.71
C TYR A 287 3.38 -23.86 -6.57
N ALA A 288 4.45 -24.34 -7.17
CA ALA A 288 4.47 -25.55 -7.97
C ALA A 288 5.70 -26.40 -7.64
N SER A 289 5.59 -27.70 -7.89
CA SER A 289 6.65 -28.69 -7.75
C SER A 289 7.01 -29.27 -9.11
N GLN A 290 8.31 -29.38 -9.37
CA GLN A 290 8.86 -30.26 -10.39
C GLN A 290 8.98 -31.66 -9.79
N VAL A 291 8.19 -32.62 -10.29
CA VAL A 291 8.15 -33.98 -9.76
C VAL A 291 8.82 -34.95 -10.73
N GLN A 292 9.57 -35.90 -10.19
CA GLN A 292 10.18 -37.00 -10.93
C GLN A 292 9.18 -37.66 -11.88
N ASN A 293 9.58 -37.87 -13.14
CA ASN A 293 8.80 -38.55 -14.20
C ASN A 293 7.46 -37.87 -14.57
N ILE A 294 7.11 -36.73 -13.96
CA ILE A 294 5.89 -35.96 -14.25
C ILE A 294 6.25 -34.61 -14.86
N GLY A 295 7.26 -33.93 -14.32
CA GLY A 295 7.59 -32.56 -14.68
C GLY A 295 6.94 -31.54 -13.74
N TRP A 296 6.81 -30.30 -14.22
CA TRP A 296 6.17 -29.22 -13.48
C TRP A 296 4.67 -29.48 -13.40
N GLN A 297 4.16 -29.57 -12.18
CA GLN A 297 2.73 -29.59 -11.95
C GLN A 297 2.14 -28.18 -12.09
N ALA A 298 0.82 -28.11 -12.29
CA ALA A 298 0.10 -26.84 -12.26
C ALA A 298 0.31 -26.14 -10.90
N PRO A 299 0.51 -24.81 -10.87
CA PRO A 299 0.59 -24.08 -9.62
C PRO A 299 -0.68 -24.25 -8.78
N VAL A 300 -0.48 -24.40 -7.48
CA VAL A 300 -1.54 -24.41 -6.48
C VAL A 300 -1.31 -23.24 -5.51
N SER A 301 -2.30 -22.93 -4.69
CA SER A 301 -2.24 -21.79 -3.78
C SER A 301 -2.66 -22.19 -2.36
N ASN A 302 -2.20 -21.44 -1.36
CA ASN A 302 -2.76 -21.43 0.01
C ASN A 302 -3.19 -22.80 0.58
N GLY A 303 -2.21 -23.61 0.98
CA GLY A 303 -2.44 -24.85 1.72
C GLY A 303 -2.81 -26.06 0.87
N GLN A 304 -3.02 -25.87 -0.44
CA GLN A 304 -3.20 -26.97 -1.40
C GLN A 304 -1.92 -27.80 -1.55
N ILE A 305 -2.06 -29.05 -1.95
CA ILE A 305 -0.88 -29.95 -2.09
C ILE A 305 -0.20 -29.68 -3.43
N SER A 306 1.11 -29.43 -3.39
CA SER A 306 2.00 -29.47 -4.56
C SER A 306 2.96 -30.65 -4.40
N GLY A 307 3.09 -31.49 -5.41
CA GLY A 307 3.83 -32.76 -5.36
C GLY A 307 2.91 -33.99 -5.47
N THR A 308 3.35 -35.11 -4.91
CA THR A 308 2.58 -36.37 -4.89
C THR A 308 2.57 -36.98 -3.50
N VAL A 309 1.49 -37.68 -3.17
CA VAL A 309 1.36 -38.44 -1.92
C VAL A 309 1.08 -39.89 -2.27
N GLY A 310 1.85 -40.83 -1.73
CA GLY A 310 1.66 -42.27 -1.95
C GLY A 310 2.17 -42.82 -3.29
N MET A 311 2.71 -41.98 -4.16
CA MET A 311 3.24 -42.39 -5.47
C MET A 311 4.74 -42.70 -5.47
N SER A 312 5.43 -42.48 -4.34
CA SER A 312 6.88 -42.63 -4.21
C SER A 312 7.73 -41.80 -5.17
N LEU A 313 7.20 -40.66 -5.64
CA LEU A 313 7.91 -39.74 -6.54
C LEU A 313 8.48 -38.55 -5.75
N ARG A 314 9.76 -38.22 -6.01
CA ARG A 314 10.43 -37.06 -5.40
C ARG A 314 10.03 -35.75 -6.07
N VAL A 315 10.03 -34.69 -5.28
CA VAL A 315 10.18 -33.31 -5.76
C VAL A 315 11.66 -33.04 -6.04
N GLU A 316 11.94 -32.48 -7.20
CA GLU A 316 13.30 -32.13 -7.65
C GLU A 316 13.55 -30.61 -7.60
N ALA A 317 12.50 -29.81 -7.74
CA ALA A 317 12.54 -28.36 -7.61
C ALA A 317 11.17 -27.76 -7.26
N VAL A 318 11.18 -26.52 -6.79
CA VAL A 318 9.98 -25.73 -6.49
C VAL A 318 10.10 -24.31 -7.07
N LYS A 319 8.95 -23.71 -7.35
CA LYS A 319 8.81 -22.32 -7.76
C LYS A 319 7.65 -21.71 -6.97
N LEU A 320 7.90 -20.61 -6.27
CA LEU A 320 6.93 -19.93 -5.42
C LEU A 320 6.80 -18.46 -5.84
N SER A 321 5.61 -17.90 -5.71
CA SER A 321 5.33 -16.47 -5.90
C SER A 321 4.26 -15.96 -4.94
N LEU A 322 4.27 -14.64 -4.70
CA LEU A 322 3.17 -13.93 -4.06
C LEU A 322 2.37 -13.16 -5.12
N SER A 323 1.06 -13.15 -4.99
CA SER A 323 0.17 -12.32 -5.81
C SER A 323 -0.82 -11.55 -4.93
N PRO A 324 -1.13 -10.29 -5.26
CA PRO A 324 -2.30 -9.59 -4.68
C PRO A 324 -3.60 -10.36 -4.96
N LYS A 325 -4.60 -10.19 -4.08
CA LYS A 325 -5.94 -10.79 -4.22
C LYS A 325 -6.91 -10.06 -5.15
#